data_AF-A0A0W8FSH3-F1
#
_entry.id   AF-A0A0W8FSH3-F1
#
_cell.length_a   1.000
_cell.length_b   1.000
_cell.length_c   1.000
_cell.angle_alpha   90.00
_cell.angle_beta   90.00
_cell.angle_gamma   90.00
#
_symmetry.space_group_name_H-M   'P 1'
#
loop_
_entity.id
_entity.type
_entity.pdbx_description
1 polymer ?
#
loop_
_entity_poly.entity_id
_entity_poly.type
_entity_poly.pdbx_seq_one_letter_code
_entity_poly.pdbx_strand_id
1 'polypeptide(L)' 'MENKLELAIKTIYDALTTTWEDNGNIIADAVRDSVIQNLSTITGKSFEEIEKKIENIVEDAQ' A
#
# COMPACT_ATOMS: atom_id res chain seq x y z
N MET A 1 18.37 -8.88 -4.47
CA MET A 1 17.90 -8.23 -3.22
C MET A 1 17.60 -6.74 -3.45
N GLU A 2 18.36 -6.06 -4.32
CA GLU A 2 18.11 -4.66 -4.76
C GLU A 2 16.66 -4.38 -5.21
N ASN A 3 16.05 -5.29 -5.98
CA ASN A 3 14.71 -5.08 -6.54
C ASN A 3 13.60 -4.92 -5.47
N LYS A 4 13.70 -5.62 -4.33
CA LYS A 4 12.68 -5.53 -3.26
C LYS A 4 12.80 -4.24 -2.44
N LEU A 5 14.03 -3.77 -2.21
CA LEU A 5 14.28 -2.53 -1.47
C LEU A 5 13.84 -1.31 -2.31
N GLU A 6 14.16 -1.31 -3.60
CA GLU A 6 13.71 -0.28 -4.53
C GLU A 6 12.18 -0.22 -4.62
N LEU A 7 11.53 -1.38 -4.74
CA LEU A 7 10.06 -1.46 -4.74
C LEU A 7 9.45 -0.96 -3.43
N ALA A 8 10.08 -1.26 -2.28
CA ALA A 8 9.64 -0.74 -0.99
C ALA A 8 9.73 0.78 -0.90
N ILE A 9 10.86 1.36 -1.32
CA ILE A 9 11.07 2.82 -1.33
C ILE A 9 10.04 3.50 -2.23
N LYS A 10 9.82 2.98 -3.44
CA LYS A 10 8.83 3.51 -4.38
C LYS A 10 7.41 3.43 -3.80
N THR A 11 7.06 2.30 -3.20
CA THR A 11 5.73 2.10 -2.58
C THR A 11 5.45 3.12 -1.49
N ILE A 12 6.45 3.41 -0.65
CA ILE A 12 6.35 4.43 0.40
C ILE A 12 6.19 5.82 -0.24
N TYR A 13 6.95 6.12 -1.28
CA TYR A 13 6.87 7.40 -1.97
C TYR A 13 5.50 7.63 -2.63
N ASP A 14 4.96 6.62 -3.31
CA ASP A 14 3.64 6.68 -3.94
C ASP A 14 2.54 6.91 -2.88
N ALA A 15 2.61 6.20 -1.74
CA ALA A 15 1.66 6.38 -0.63
C ALA A 15 1.71 7.79 -0.03
N LEU A 16 2.91 8.36 0.16
CA LEU A 16 3.10 9.70 0.75
C LEU A 16 2.75 10.85 -0.19
N THR A 17 2.83 10.64 -1.50
CA THR A 17 2.61 11.69 -2.52
C THR A 17 1.19 11.70 -3.07
N THR A 18 0.34 10.77 -2.61
CA THR A 18 -1.06 10.69 -3.05
C THR A 18 -1.88 11.83 -2.46
N THR A 19 -2.22 12.80 -3.31
CA THR A 19 -3.08 13.94 -2.98
C THR A 19 -4.54 13.65 -3.32
N TRP A 20 -5.43 13.94 -2.38
CA TRP A 20 -6.87 13.87 -2.56
C TRP A 20 -7.36 15.13 -3.29
N GLU A 21 -7.45 15.09 -4.62
CA GLU A 21 -8.21 16.12 -5.37
C GLU A 21 -9.70 15.75 -5.46
N ASP A 22 -10.56 16.52 -6.12
CA ASP A 22 -12.03 16.30 -6.15
C ASP A 22 -12.47 14.93 -6.76
N ASN A 23 -11.54 14.20 -7.42
CA ASN A 23 -11.66 12.79 -7.84
C ASN A 23 -10.87 11.81 -6.94
N GLY A 24 -10.50 12.26 -5.75
CA GLY A 24 -9.43 11.73 -4.89
C GLY A 24 -9.76 10.38 -4.27
N ASN A 25 -11.04 10.03 -4.15
CA ASN A 25 -11.44 8.71 -3.67
C ASN A 25 -10.98 7.59 -4.62
N ILE A 26 -11.13 7.79 -5.94
CA ILE A 26 -10.73 6.79 -6.94
C ILE A 26 -9.20 6.65 -7.00
N ILE A 27 -8.48 7.77 -6.87
CA ILE A 27 -7.00 7.77 -6.88
C ILE A 27 -6.46 7.14 -5.60
N ALA A 28 -7.07 7.43 -4.45
CA ALA A 28 -6.68 6.86 -3.17
C ALA A 28 -6.90 5.33 -3.13
N ASP A 29 -8.03 4.84 -3.63
CA ASP A 29 -8.30 3.39 -3.71
C ASP A 29 -7.30 2.69 -4.65
N ALA A 30 -7.00 3.29 -5.81
CA ALA A 30 -6.01 2.74 -6.74
C ALA A 30 -4.59 2.70 -6.14
N VAL A 31 -4.21 3.74 -5.39
CA VAL A 31 -2.93 3.78 -4.68
C VAL A 31 -2.90 2.74 -3.56
N ARG A 32 -3.98 2.61 -2.78
CA ARG A 32 -4.09 1.61 -1.73
C ARG A 32 -3.88 0.21 -2.29
N ASP A 33 -4.58 -0.15 -3.36
CA ASP A 33 -4.48 -1.47 -3.97
C ASP A 33 -3.07 -1.71 -4.55
N SER A 34 -2.45 -0.69 -5.16
CA SER A 34 -1.05 -0.74 -5.63
C SER A 34 -0.07 -0.98 -4.47
N VAL A 35 -0.26 -0.30 -3.34
CA VAL A 35 0.56 -0.47 -2.13
C VAL A 35 0.44 -1.90 -1.59
N ILE A 36 -0.78 -2.43 -1.47
CA ILE A 36 -1.03 -3.80 -1.00
C ILE A 36 -0.37 -4.82 -1.95
N GLN A 37 -0.50 -4.63 -3.26
CA GLN A 37 0.11 -5.49 -4.27
C GLN A 37 1.66 -5.49 -4.18
N ASN A 38 2.26 -4.33 -3.98
CA ASN A 38 3.72 -4.22 -3.83
C ASN A 38 4.20 -4.86 -2.53
N LEU A 39 3.47 -4.68 -1.43
CA LEU A 39 3.76 -5.32 -0.14
C LEU A 39 3.63 -6.84 -0.22
N SER A 40 2.62 -7.36 -0.93
CA SER A 40 2.48 -8.78 -1.24
C SER A 40 3.71 -9.29 -1.98
N THR A 41 4.17 -8.58 -3.01
CA THR A 41 5.38 -8.92 -3.79
C THR A 41 6.66 -8.91 -2.94
N ILE A 42 6.82 -7.92 -2.06
CA ILE A 42 7.98 -7.80 -1.17
C ILE A 42 8.01 -8.95 -0.16
N THR A 43 6.88 -9.23 0.47
CA THR A 43 6.76 -10.18 1.59
C THR A 43 6.52 -11.62 1.18
N GLY A 44 6.07 -11.86 -0.06
CA GLY A 44 5.65 -13.18 -0.55
C GLY A 44 4.31 -13.66 0.02
N LYS A 45 3.53 -12.75 0.63
CA LYS A 45 2.20 -13.04 1.20
C LYS A 45 1.10 -12.79 0.20
N SER A 46 -0.09 -13.34 0.43
CA SER A 46 -1.23 -13.03 -0.44
C SER A 46 -1.67 -11.57 -0.27
N PHE A 47 -2.42 -11.05 -1.24
CA PHE A 47 -3.00 -9.72 -1.17
C PHE A 47 -3.91 -9.59 0.06
N GLU A 48 -4.79 -10.58 0.26
CA GLU A 48 -5.77 -10.62 1.36
C GLU A 48 -5.09 -10.67 2.74
N GLU A 49 -3.95 -11.36 2.86
CA GLU A 49 -3.17 -11.40 4.10
C GLU A 49 -2.58 -10.04 4.46
N ILE A 50 -2.18 -9.24 3.45
CA ILE A 50 -1.66 -7.89 3.64
C ILE A 50 -2.79 -6.92 3.97
N GLU A 51 -3.89 -6.97 3.21
CA GLU A 51 -5.08 -6.15 3.44
C GLU A 51 -5.59 -6.30 4.88
N LYS A 52 -5.82 -7.54 5.32
CA LYS A 52 -6.27 -7.84 6.69
C LYS A 52 -5.30 -7.33 7.77
N LYS A 53 -3.99 -7.37 7.50
CA LYS A 53 -3.00 -6.83 8.44
C LYS A 53 -3.08 -5.31 8.56
N ILE A 54 -3.33 -4.62 7.46
CA ILE A 54 -3.48 -3.17 7.45
C ILE A 54 -4.76 -2.79 8.20
N GLU A 55 -5.88 -3.46 7.92
CA GLU A 55 -7.15 -3.25 8.62
C GLU A 55 -6.99 -3.39 10.13
N ASN A 56 -6.40 -4.49 10.61
CA ASN A 56 -6.14 -4.68 12.03
C ASN A 56 -5.30 -3.54 12.65
N ILE A 57 -4.28 -3.04 11.94
CA ILE A 57 -3.44 -1.93 12.43
C ILE A 57 -4.23 -0.62 12.50
N VAL A 58 -5.10 -0.37 11.52
CA VAL A 58 -5.95 0.82 11.49
C VAL A 58 -6.99 0.76 12.60
N GLU A 59 -7.62 -0.40 12.82
CA GLU A 59 -8.55 -0.63 13.93
C GLU A 59 -7.88 -0.44 15.29
N ASP A 60 -6.64 -0.95 15.47
CA ASP A 60 -5.87 -0.77 16.70
C ASP A 60 -5.45 0.70 16.95
N ALA A 61 -5.43 1.54 15.90
CA ALA A 61 -5.03 2.94 15.97
C ALA A 61 -6.19 3.93 16.20
N GLN A 62 -7.44 3.47 16.10
CA GLN A 62 -8.66 4.25 16.32
C GLN A 62 -9.12 4.19 17.78
#